data_AF-A0A8E2H7W8-F1
#
_entry.id   AF-A0A8E2H7W8-F1
#
_cell.length_a   1.000
_cell.length_b   1.000
_cell.length_c   1.000
_cell.angle_alpha   90.00
_cell.angle_beta   90.00
_cell.angle_gamma   90.00
#
_symmetry.space_group_name_H-M   'P 1'
#
loop_
_entity.id
_entity.type
_entity.pdbx_description
1 polymer ?
#
loop_
_entity_poly.entity_id
_entity_poly.type
_entity_poly.pdbx_seq_one_letter_code
_entity_poly.pdbx_strand_id
1 'polypeptide(L)'
;MHMITMMRRLLRDGSGASLIEFALALPVVFYMGGAGIEYTNMARVQMQISQITLDLADNASRVGLASNLAATQIRETDMNDVLAGARLQGNGLGLTTNGRVTISSLEMVQQSYDTVPVQRIHWQRCIGLKSGSGYASSYGTTSATAGTDATVANAGTTMATGMGDTGYKVNAPTGAGVMFVEVNYTYQPFFGTMFVANKLMHNSASFVVRDLRDYSQIYNPSPAATRMTCDKYTS
;
A
#
# COMPACT_ATOMS: atom_id res chain seq x y z
N MET A 1 59.39 -22.73 -45.26
CA MET A 1 59.48 -22.10 -43.93
C MET A 1 58.17 -21.43 -43.47
N HIS A 2 57.41 -20.77 -44.36
CA HIS A 2 56.13 -20.10 -44.04
C HIS A 2 55.00 -21.01 -43.52
N MET A 3 54.91 -22.25 -43.99
CA MET A 3 53.84 -23.18 -43.60
C MET A 3 53.95 -23.67 -42.15
N ILE A 4 55.18 -23.85 -41.65
CA ILE A 4 55.47 -24.28 -40.27
C ILE A 4 55.18 -23.15 -39.27
N THR A 5 55.48 -21.90 -39.64
CA THR A 5 55.14 -20.73 -38.83
C THR A 5 53.64 -20.46 -38.79
N MET A 6 52.92 -20.71 -39.89
CA MET A 6 51.46 -20.58 -39.93
C MET A 6 50.75 -21.66 -39.10
N MET A 7 51.21 -22.92 -39.17
CA MET A 7 50.68 -24.01 -38.33
C MET A 7 50.94 -23.77 -36.83
N ARG A 8 52.12 -23.25 -36.47
CA ARG A 8 52.43 -22.85 -35.08
C ARG A 8 51.64 -21.64 -34.58
N ARG A 9 51.22 -20.75 -35.49
CA ARG A 9 50.33 -19.61 -35.16
C ARG A 9 48.90 -20.08 -34.90
N LEU A 10 48.35 -20.95 -35.75
CA LEU A 10 47.05 -21.58 -35.55
C LEU A 10 47.00 -22.40 -34.26
N LEU A 11 48.06 -23.17 -33.95
CA LEU A 11 48.16 -23.94 -32.70
C LEU A 11 48.33 -23.07 -31.44
N ARG A 12 48.73 -21.80 -31.57
CA ARG A 12 48.80 -20.83 -30.47
C ARG A 12 47.63 -19.85 -30.46
N ASP A 13 46.65 -20.03 -31.34
CA ASP A 13 45.52 -19.11 -31.47
C ASP A 13 44.45 -19.43 -30.42
N GLY A 14 44.55 -18.78 -29.26
CA GLY A 14 43.59 -18.90 -28.16
C GLY A 14 42.30 -18.10 -28.35
N SER A 15 42.20 -17.30 -29.42
CA SER A 15 41.04 -16.42 -29.65
C SER A 15 39.75 -17.21 -29.84
N GLY A 16 39.77 -18.32 -30.59
CA GLY A 16 38.62 -19.20 -30.76
C GLY A 16 38.18 -19.91 -29.47
N ALA A 17 39.14 -20.33 -28.63
CA ALA A 17 38.85 -20.89 -27.32
C ALA A 17 38.20 -19.85 -26.40
N SER A 18 38.74 -18.63 -26.36
CA SER A 18 38.17 -17.53 -25.57
C SER A 18 36.77 -17.12 -26.02
N LEU A 19 36.48 -17.21 -27.32
CA LEU A 19 35.14 -16.94 -27.87
C LEU A 19 34.13 -18.00 -27.41
N ILE A 20 34.52 -19.28 -27.40
CA ILE A 20 33.65 -20.38 -26.93
C ILE A 20 33.44 -20.30 -25.42
N GLU A 21 34.50 -20.03 -24.65
CA GLU A 21 34.40 -19.82 -23.20
C GLU A 21 33.46 -18.65 -22.86
N PHE A 22 33.59 -17.54 -23.58
CA PHE A 22 32.67 -16.41 -23.44
C PHE A 22 31.24 -16.80 -23.82
N ALA A 23 31.04 -17.48 -24.95
CA ALA A 23 29.71 -17.92 -25.39
C ALA A 23 29.04 -18.88 -24.40
N LEU A 24 29.81 -19.71 -23.69
CA LEU A 24 29.30 -20.64 -22.67
C LEU A 24 29.06 -19.95 -21.32
N ALA A 25 29.91 -19.00 -20.91
CA ALA A 25 29.77 -18.28 -19.65
C ALA A 25 28.68 -17.20 -19.70
N LEU A 26 28.49 -16.57 -20.86
CA LEU A 26 27.60 -15.44 -21.05
C LEU A 26 26.15 -15.74 -20.61
N PRO A 27 25.49 -16.83 -21.04
CA PRO A 27 24.13 -17.14 -20.60
C PRO A 27 24.00 -17.29 -19.09
N VAL A 28 24.99 -17.90 -18.44
CA VAL A 28 25.00 -18.11 -16.98
C VAL A 28 25.12 -16.77 -16.25
N VAL A 29 26.03 -15.90 -16.71
CA VAL A 29 26.21 -14.56 -16.15
C VAL A 29 24.98 -13.69 -16.35
N PHE A 30 24.36 -13.70 -17.54
CA PHE A 30 23.14 -12.95 -17.80
C PHE A 30 21.97 -13.45 -16.97
N TYR A 31 21.80 -14.76 -16.84
CA TYR A 31 20.70 -15.33 -16.08
C TYR A 31 20.82 -14.98 -14.59
N MET A 32 21.99 -15.20 -13.98
CA MET A 32 22.21 -14.87 -12.57
C MET A 32 22.20 -13.37 -12.30
N GLY A 33 22.82 -12.57 -13.19
CA GLY A 33 22.84 -11.11 -13.08
C GLY A 33 21.45 -10.49 -13.21
N GLY A 34 20.69 -10.91 -14.23
CA GLY A 34 19.31 -10.47 -14.45
C GLY A 34 18.39 -10.86 -13.30
N ALA A 35 18.47 -12.12 -12.85
CA ALA A 35 17.74 -12.57 -11.67
C ALA A 35 18.10 -11.73 -10.43
N GLY A 36 19.38 -11.50 -10.16
CA GLY A 36 19.83 -10.69 -9.03
C GLY A 36 19.28 -9.26 -9.06
N ILE A 37 19.27 -8.62 -10.22
CA ILE A 37 18.68 -7.29 -10.42
C ILE A 37 17.18 -7.32 -10.14
N GLU A 38 16.46 -8.30 -10.69
CA GLU A 38 15.01 -8.43 -10.54
C GLU A 38 14.59 -8.66 -9.08
N TYR A 39 15.28 -9.57 -8.37
CA TYR A 39 15.01 -9.81 -6.95
C TYR A 39 15.35 -8.61 -6.08
N THR A 40 16.43 -7.89 -6.38
CA THR A 40 16.81 -6.66 -5.67
C THR A 40 15.77 -5.56 -5.89
N ASN A 41 15.28 -5.40 -7.12
CA ASN A 41 14.21 -4.44 -7.41
C ASN A 41 12.92 -4.81 -6.67
N MET A 42 12.53 -6.08 -6.69
CA MET A 42 11.35 -6.55 -5.95
C MET A 42 11.47 -6.26 -4.44
N ALA A 43 12.63 -6.54 -3.84
CA ALA A 43 12.88 -6.24 -2.43
C ALA A 43 12.83 -4.73 -2.15
N ARG A 44 13.41 -3.90 -3.04
CA ARG A 44 13.36 -2.43 -2.93
C ARG A 44 11.92 -1.92 -2.98
N VAL A 45 11.11 -2.40 -3.92
CA VAL A 45 9.70 -2.01 -4.05
C VAL A 45 8.90 -2.45 -2.82
N GLN A 46 9.10 -3.66 -2.33
CA GLN A 46 8.47 -4.16 -1.10
C GLN A 46 8.78 -3.27 0.11
N MET A 47 10.02 -2.82 0.25
CA MET A 47 10.43 -1.91 1.34
C MET A 47 9.79 -0.53 1.20
N GLN A 48 9.76 0.04 -0.01
CA GLN A 48 9.12 1.34 -0.26
C GLN A 48 7.63 1.30 0.03
N ILE A 49 6.92 0.24 -0.41
CA ILE A 49 5.49 0.06 -0.11
C ILE A 49 5.28 -0.04 1.41
N SER A 50 6.11 -0.82 2.10
CA SER A 50 6.03 -0.95 3.57
C SER A 50 6.18 0.41 4.27
N GLN A 51 7.15 1.22 3.85
CA GLN A 51 7.39 2.57 4.39
C GLN A 51 6.20 3.49 4.13
N ILE A 52 5.71 3.56 2.88
CA ILE A 52 4.54 4.38 2.53
C ILE A 52 3.31 3.96 3.35
N THR A 53 3.11 2.66 3.55
CA THR A 53 1.98 2.13 4.32
C THR A 53 2.07 2.55 5.80
N LEU A 54 3.26 2.46 6.40
CA LEU A 54 3.53 2.89 7.77
C LEU A 54 3.36 4.41 7.92
N ASP A 55 3.97 5.19 7.03
CA ASP A 55 3.92 6.65 7.06
C ASP A 55 2.50 7.16 6.86
N LEU A 56 1.74 6.55 5.94
CA LEU A 56 0.33 6.88 5.73
C LEU A 56 -0.50 6.61 6.99
N ALA A 57 -0.30 5.47 7.65
CA ALA A 57 -1.03 5.11 8.86
C ALA A 57 -0.68 6.04 10.04
N ASP A 58 0.60 6.38 10.25
CA ASP A 58 1.00 7.32 11.31
C ASP A 58 0.48 8.74 11.02
N ASN A 59 0.62 9.25 9.79
CA ASN A 59 0.11 10.58 9.42
C ASN A 59 -1.40 10.67 9.62
N ALA A 60 -2.16 9.65 9.19
CA ALA A 60 -3.60 9.64 9.38
C ALA A 60 -4.02 9.56 10.86
N SER A 61 -3.24 8.88 11.70
CA SER A 61 -3.50 8.77 13.14
C SER A 61 -3.37 10.10 13.89
N ARG A 62 -2.71 11.10 13.27
CA ARG A 62 -2.42 12.41 13.84
C ARG A 62 -3.13 13.58 13.14
N VAL A 63 -3.62 13.37 11.92
CA VAL A 63 -4.24 14.46 11.15
C VAL A 63 -5.61 14.83 11.70
N GLY A 64 -5.93 16.12 11.69
CA GLY A 64 -7.23 16.65 12.06
C GLY A 64 -7.10 18.10 12.53
N LEU A 65 -8.24 18.76 12.70
CA LEU A 65 -8.31 20.10 13.26
C LEU A 65 -8.14 20.00 14.78
N ALA A 66 -6.93 20.30 15.26
CA ALA A 66 -6.63 20.35 16.68
C ALA A 66 -7.29 21.56 17.34
N SER A 67 -7.85 21.36 18.54
CA SER A 67 -8.41 22.41 19.38
C SER A 67 -7.97 22.19 20.82
N ASN A 68 -7.63 23.26 21.53
CA ASN A 68 -7.25 23.17 22.95
C ASN A 68 -8.46 22.89 23.87
N LEU A 69 -9.69 23.09 23.37
CA LEU A 69 -10.93 22.97 24.16
C LEU A 69 -11.85 21.83 23.69
N ALA A 70 -11.57 21.21 22.53
CA ALA A 70 -12.45 20.22 21.93
C ALA A 70 -11.66 19.03 21.38
N ALA A 71 -12.34 17.89 21.24
CA ALA A 71 -11.77 16.72 20.58
C ALA A 71 -11.42 17.06 19.13
N THR A 72 -10.31 16.48 18.65
CA THR A 72 -9.79 16.68 17.29
C THR A 72 -10.79 16.15 16.28
N GLN A 73 -11.17 16.99 15.32
CA GLN A 73 -12.10 16.62 14.26
C GLN A 73 -11.32 16.26 12.99
N ILE A 74 -11.56 15.07 12.43
CA ILE A 74 -11.05 14.74 11.09
C ILE A 74 -11.97 15.37 10.05
N ARG A 75 -11.37 16.02 9.04
CA ARG A 75 -12.11 16.47 7.86
C ARG A 75 -11.71 15.69 6.61
N GLU A 76 -12.57 15.70 5.61
CA GLU A 76 -12.29 15.14 4.29
C GLU A 76 -11.07 15.80 3.62
N THR A 77 -10.84 17.10 3.86
CA THR A 77 -9.62 17.79 3.41
C THR A 77 -8.37 17.17 4.00
N ASP A 78 -8.40 16.87 5.30
CA ASP A 78 -7.27 16.29 6.04
C ASP A 78 -6.94 14.88 5.52
N MET A 79 -7.97 14.09 5.20
CA MET A 79 -7.81 12.79 4.56
C MET A 79 -7.26 12.89 3.14
N ASN A 80 -7.75 13.86 2.35
CA ASN A 80 -7.26 14.08 0.99
C ASN A 80 -5.79 14.49 0.97
N ASP A 81 -5.35 15.32 1.91
CA ASP A 81 -3.96 15.75 2.03
C ASP A 81 -3.03 14.58 2.39
N VAL A 82 -3.46 13.74 3.33
CA VAL A 82 -2.69 12.55 3.75
C VAL A 82 -2.62 11.51 2.61
N LEU A 83 -3.71 11.29 1.87
CA LEU A 83 -3.70 10.41 0.68
C LEU A 83 -2.87 10.99 -0.47
N ALA A 84 -2.92 12.31 -0.67
CA ALA A 84 -2.06 12.98 -1.65
C ALA A 84 -0.58 12.86 -1.27
N GLY A 85 -0.25 12.93 0.01
CA GLY A 85 1.09 12.65 0.53
C GLY A 85 1.57 11.25 0.14
N ALA A 86 0.76 10.21 0.37
CA ALA A 86 1.09 8.85 -0.03
C ALA A 86 1.27 8.70 -1.55
N ARG A 87 0.43 9.37 -2.37
CA ARG A 87 0.59 9.40 -3.82
C ARG A 87 1.93 10.02 -4.23
N LEU A 88 2.32 11.13 -3.63
CA LEU A 88 3.58 11.80 -3.93
C LEU A 88 4.79 10.95 -3.54
N GLN A 89 4.76 10.31 -2.37
CA GLN A 89 5.81 9.37 -1.94
C GLN A 89 5.91 8.16 -2.89
N GLY A 90 4.76 7.64 -3.34
CA GLY A 90 4.67 6.50 -4.25
C GLY A 90 4.77 6.82 -5.75
N ASN A 91 5.03 8.08 -6.13
CA ASN A 91 4.99 8.50 -7.53
C ASN A 91 6.03 7.76 -8.40
N GLY A 92 7.24 7.54 -7.87
CA GLY A 92 8.28 6.79 -8.57
C GLY A 92 7.94 5.32 -8.86
N LEU A 93 6.96 4.76 -8.16
CA LEU A 93 6.42 3.41 -8.39
C LEU A 93 5.12 3.43 -9.22
N GLY A 94 4.56 4.60 -9.48
CA GLY A 94 3.20 4.72 -9.99
C GLY A 94 2.20 4.06 -9.04
N LEU A 95 2.34 4.28 -7.72
CA LEU A 95 1.54 3.62 -6.67
C LEU A 95 0.03 3.66 -6.96
N THR A 96 -0.50 4.81 -7.36
CA THR A 96 -1.93 4.97 -7.63
C THR A 96 -2.33 4.52 -9.04
N THR A 97 -1.39 4.27 -9.94
CA THR A 97 -1.66 3.67 -11.27
C THR A 97 -1.66 2.15 -11.20
N ASN A 98 -0.71 1.58 -10.46
CA ASN A 98 -0.43 0.14 -10.41
C ASN A 98 -0.94 -0.55 -9.14
N GLY A 99 -1.53 0.22 -8.22
CA GLY A 99 -2.07 -0.29 -6.98
C GLY A 99 -3.33 0.42 -6.51
N ARG A 100 -3.74 0.03 -5.31
CA ARG A 100 -4.88 0.52 -4.57
C ARG A 100 -4.47 0.68 -3.11
N VAL A 101 -4.63 1.88 -2.59
CA VAL A 101 -4.38 2.23 -1.19
C VAL A 101 -5.72 2.45 -0.53
N THR A 102 -5.98 1.75 0.56
CA THR A 102 -7.20 1.86 1.37
C THR A 102 -6.81 2.27 2.77
N ILE A 103 -7.42 3.33 3.27
CA ILE A 103 -7.35 3.71 4.68
C ILE A 103 -8.71 3.50 5.34
N SER A 104 -8.70 2.87 6.50
CA SER A 104 -9.87 2.50 7.29
C SER A 104 -9.74 3.06 8.69
N SER A 105 -10.83 3.63 9.22
CA SER A 105 -10.92 4.00 10.63
C SER A 105 -11.59 2.86 11.41
N LEU A 106 -10.77 2.06 12.10
CA LEU A 106 -11.24 0.99 12.97
C LEU A 106 -11.47 1.58 14.36
N GLU A 107 -12.71 1.61 14.83
CA GLU A 107 -13.08 2.33 16.05
C GLU A 107 -13.77 1.38 17.03
N MET A 108 -13.43 1.47 18.32
CA MET A 108 -14.07 0.72 19.42
C MET A 108 -14.76 1.72 20.35
N VAL A 109 -15.80 2.39 19.85
CA VAL A 109 -16.51 3.46 20.54
C VAL A 109 -18.00 3.19 20.59
N GLN A 110 -18.68 3.77 21.59
CA GLN A 110 -20.13 3.77 21.64
C GLN A 110 -20.65 5.02 20.93
N GLN A 111 -21.38 4.83 19.83
CA GLN A 111 -22.05 5.92 19.13
C GLN A 111 -23.42 6.20 19.76
N SER A 112 -24.04 7.33 19.41
CA SER A 112 -25.36 7.73 19.92
C SER A 112 -26.46 6.70 19.66
N TYR A 113 -26.28 5.88 18.63
CA TYR A 113 -27.18 4.81 18.22
C TYR A 113 -26.79 3.43 18.76
N ASP A 114 -25.71 3.32 19.53
CA ASP A 114 -25.26 2.08 20.15
C ASP A 114 -25.66 2.00 21.62
N THR A 115 -25.99 0.78 22.07
CA THR A 115 -26.26 0.51 23.49
C THR A 115 -24.99 0.16 24.28
N VAL A 116 -23.92 -0.29 23.60
CA VAL A 116 -22.61 -0.64 24.16
C VAL A 116 -21.51 -0.26 23.16
N PRO A 117 -20.22 -0.15 23.55
CA PRO A 117 -19.14 0.08 22.60
C PRO A 117 -19.06 -1.05 21.55
N VAL A 118 -19.01 -0.67 20.26
CA VAL A 118 -18.95 -1.62 19.14
C VAL A 118 -17.70 -1.36 18.31
N GLN A 119 -16.98 -2.43 17.98
CA GLN A 119 -15.88 -2.34 17.02
C GLN A 119 -16.40 -2.32 15.59
N ARG A 120 -16.01 -1.30 14.82
CA ARG A 120 -16.44 -1.11 13.43
C ARG A 120 -15.37 -0.44 12.59
N ILE A 121 -15.39 -0.71 11.29
CA ILE A 121 -14.82 0.20 10.30
C ILE A 121 -15.86 1.30 10.09
N HIS A 122 -15.64 2.46 10.70
CA HIS A 122 -16.64 3.53 10.66
C HIS A 122 -16.70 4.19 9.28
N TRP A 123 -15.55 4.36 8.63
CA TRP A 123 -15.44 4.86 7.27
C TRP A 123 -14.14 4.36 6.62
N GLN A 124 -14.12 4.38 5.29
CA GLN A 124 -12.92 4.11 4.50
C GLN A 124 -12.73 5.14 3.41
N ARG A 125 -11.47 5.50 3.15
CA ARG A 125 -11.07 6.32 2.01
C ARG A 125 -10.03 5.56 1.19
N CYS A 126 -10.05 5.74 -0.11
CA CYS A 126 -9.17 5.02 -1.02
C CYS A 126 -8.63 5.92 -2.12
N ILE A 127 -7.44 5.56 -2.61
CA ILE A 127 -6.82 6.14 -3.81
C ILE A 127 -6.19 5.03 -4.65
N GLY A 128 -6.18 5.20 -5.96
CA GLY A 128 -5.63 4.25 -6.92
C GLY A 128 -6.63 3.80 -7.98
N LEU A 129 -6.14 3.52 -9.18
CA LEU A 129 -6.93 3.16 -10.35
C LEU A 129 -7.25 1.66 -10.41
N LYS A 130 -6.49 0.82 -9.70
CA LYS A 130 -6.72 -0.63 -9.73
C LYS A 130 -7.99 -1.03 -8.97
N SER A 131 -8.70 -1.99 -9.56
CA SER A 131 -9.99 -2.49 -9.08
C SER A 131 -10.06 -4.02 -9.25
N GLY A 132 -11.07 -4.63 -8.64
CA GLY A 132 -11.32 -6.07 -8.73
C GLY A 132 -10.74 -6.89 -7.58
N SER A 133 -10.81 -8.22 -7.74
CA SER A 133 -10.31 -9.20 -6.77
C SER A 133 -8.81 -9.02 -6.53
N GLY A 134 -8.42 -8.86 -5.27
CA GLY A 134 -7.04 -8.59 -4.85
C GLY A 134 -6.69 -7.11 -4.64
N TYR A 135 -7.51 -6.17 -5.11
CA TYR A 135 -7.30 -4.72 -4.83
C TYR A 135 -8.31 -4.12 -3.88
N ALA A 136 -9.53 -4.68 -3.84
CA ALA A 136 -10.51 -4.34 -2.82
C ALA A 136 -9.97 -4.66 -1.42
N SER A 137 -10.47 -3.97 -0.39
CA SER A 137 -10.00 -4.22 0.97
C SER A 137 -10.29 -5.66 1.40
N SER A 138 -9.25 -6.30 1.93
CA SER A 138 -9.30 -7.70 2.39
C SER A 138 -10.10 -7.88 3.68
N TYR A 139 -10.40 -6.78 4.39
CA TYR A 139 -10.93 -6.81 5.75
C TYR A 139 -12.35 -6.24 5.87
N GLY A 140 -13.01 -5.99 4.74
CA GLY A 140 -14.37 -5.44 4.69
C GLY A 140 -14.42 -4.10 3.97
N THR A 141 -15.62 -3.74 3.52
CA THR A 141 -15.87 -2.47 2.83
C THR A 141 -16.94 -1.67 3.54
N THR A 142 -16.89 -0.34 3.44
CA THR A 142 -17.95 0.56 3.89
C THR A 142 -18.65 1.24 2.71
N SER A 143 -19.88 1.71 2.91
CA SER A 143 -20.57 2.56 1.92
C SER A 143 -19.88 3.93 1.76
N ALA A 144 -20.21 4.64 0.69
CA ALA A 144 -19.71 6.01 0.45
C ALA A 144 -20.21 7.04 1.47
N THR A 145 -21.27 6.72 2.22
CA THR A 145 -21.86 7.57 3.26
C THR A 145 -21.48 7.13 4.67
N ALA A 146 -20.76 6.03 4.82
CA ALA A 146 -20.33 5.56 6.12
C ALA A 146 -19.48 6.62 6.85
N GLY A 147 -19.81 6.84 8.11
CA GLY A 147 -19.19 7.81 9.01
C GLY A 147 -19.47 9.27 8.66
N THR A 148 -20.38 9.60 7.73
CA THR A 148 -20.65 11.01 7.38
C THR A 148 -21.61 11.71 8.33
N ASP A 149 -22.32 10.95 9.17
CA ASP A 149 -23.15 11.44 10.25
C ASP A 149 -23.33 10.37 11.33
N ALA A 150 -23.86 10.77 12.49
CA ALA A 150 -24.12 9.89 13.62
C ALA A 150 -25.48 9.16 13.50
N THR A 151 -25.72 8.46 12.39
CA THR A 151 -26.94 7.67 12.18
C THR A 151 -26.64 6.19 11.94
N VAL A 152 -27.61 5.32 12.27
CA VAL A 152 -27.51 3.87 12.06
C VAL A 152 -27.25 3.51 10.59
N ALA A 153 -27.81 4.29 9.65
CA ALA A 153 -27.64 4.06 8.22
C ALA A 153 -26.19 4.26 7.75
N ASN A 154 -25.44 5.11 8.47
CA ASN A 154 -24.05 5.46 8.16
C ASN A 154 -23.07 4.89 9.19
N ALA A 155 -23.49 3.91 9.99
CA ALA A 155 -22.69 3.33 11.07
C ALA A 155 -21.45 2.53 10.63
N GLY A 156 -21.18 2.43 9.33
CA GLY A 156 -20.09 1.64 8.78
C GLY A 156 -20.30 0.14 8.93
N THR A 157 -19.20 -0.61 8.99
CA THR A 157 -19.22 -2.08 8.96
C THR A 157 -18.70 -2.64 10.27
N THR A 158 -19.46 -3.50 10.93
CA THR A 158 -19.05 -4.10 12.20
C THR A 158 -17.86 -5.04 12.01
N MET A 159 -16.87 -4.94 12.91
CA MET A 159 -15.62 -5.70 12.84
C MET A 159 -15.25 -6.28 14.21
N ALA A 160 -16.12 -7.12 14.76
CA ALA A 160 -15.95 -7.67 16.11
C ALA A 160 -14.64 -8.45 16.34
N THR A 161 -14.04 -9.01 15.28
CA THR A 161 -12.79 -9.81 15.38
C THR A 161 -11.51 -9.03 15.11
N GLY A 162 -11.62 -7.72 14.85
CA GLY A 162 -10.50 -6.88 14.43
C GLY A 162 -10.18 -6.98 12.94
N MET A 163 -9.18 -6.20 12.51
CA MET A 163 -8.70 -6.14 11.13
C MET A 163 -7.26 -6.62 11.01
N GLY A 164 -6.89 -7.15 9.86
CA GLY A 164 -5.57 -7.72 9.60
C GLY A 164 -5.63 -9.20 9.28
N ASP A 165 -4.47 -9.74 8.91
CA ASP A 165 -4.34 -11.14 8.51
C ASP A 165 -4.65 -12.09 9.67
N THR A 166 -5.03 -13.32 9.32
CA THR A 166 -5.29 -14.36 10.29
C THR A 166 -4.07 -14.56 11.21
N GLY A 167 -4.25 -14.38 12.51
CA GLY A 167 -3.20 -14.46 13.53
C GLY A 167 -2.50 -13.13 13.86
N TYR A 168 -2.71 -12.08 13.06
CA TYR A 168 -2.11 -10.74 13.23
C TYR A 168 -3.16 -9.63 13.26
N LYS A 169 -4.36 -9.96 13.75
CA LYS A 169 -5.47 -9.00 13.81
C LYS A 169 -5.22 -7.95 14.89
N VAL A 170 -5.57 -6.71 14.56
CA VAL A 170 -5.52 -5.55 15.45
C VAL A 170 -6.94 -5.16 15.83
N ASN A 171 -7.13 -4.85 17.11
CA ASN A 171 -8.35 -4.27 17.65
C ASN A 171 -8.05 -2.84 18.10
N ALA A 172 -9.04 -1.97 17.99
CA ALA A 172 -8.93 -0.62 18.53
C ALA A 172 -9.07 -0.66 20.07
N PRO A 173 -8.28 0.13 20.81
CA PRO A 173 -8.48 0.29 22.24
C PRO A 173 -9.88 0.84 22.53
N THR A 174 -10.49 0.41 23.64
CA THR A 174 -11.81 0.89 24.05
C THR A 174 -11.82 2.41 24.19
N GLY A 175 -12.78 3.08 23.53
CA GLY A 175 -12.91 4.54 23.52
C GLY A 175 -12.00 5.25 22.51
N ALA A 176 -11.27 4.50 21.67
CA ALA A 176 -10.34 5.04 20.68
C ALA A 176 -10.50 4.34 19.32
N GLY A 177 -9.71 4.82 18.35
CA GLY A 177 -9.62 4.30 17.01
C GLY A 177 -8.19 3.94 16.61
N VAL A 178 -8.08 3.13 15.58
CA VAL A 178 -6.87 2.72 14.90
C VAL A 178 -7.03 3.09 13.43
N MET A 179 -6.08 3.86 12.91
CA MET A 179 -5.96 4.07 11.47
C MET A 179 -5.28 2.86 10.87
N PHE A 180 -6.05 2.08 10.10
CA PHE A 180 -5.56 0.87 9.44
C PHE A 180 -5.44 1.12 7.95
N VAL A 181 -4.25 0.93 7.41
CA VAL A 181 -3.94 1.14 6.00
C VAL A 181 -3.62 -0.20 5.35
N GLU A 182 -4.17 -0.41 4.16
CA GLU A 182 -3.93 -1.56 3.30
C GLU A 182 -3.47 -1.05 1.93
N VAL A 183 -2.35 -1.55 1.45
CA VAL A 183 -1.81 -1.27 0.11
C VAL A 183 -1.74 -2.56 -0.68
N ASN A 184 -2.48 -2.61 -1.77
CA ASN A 184 -2.48 -3.68 -2.76
C ASN A 184 -1.84 -3.16 -4.05
N TYR A 185 -0.64 -3.63 -4.38
CA TYR A 185 0.15 -3.09 -5.50
C TYR A 185 0.65 -4.21 -6.40
N THR A 186 0.49 -4.07 -7.72
CA THR A 186 1.06 -5.03 -8.67
C THR A 186 2.48 -4.64 -9.04
N TYR A 187 3.42 -5.52 -8.67
CA TYR A 187 4.82 -5.37 -8.98
C TYR A 187 5.08 -5.23 -10.49
N GLN A 188 5.96 -4.30 -10.85
CA GLN A 188 6.34 -4.00 -12.23
C GLN A 188 7.77 -4.51 -12.47
N PRO A 189 7.95 -5.71 -13.06
CA PRO A 189 9.26 -6.30 -13.28
C PRO A 189 10.00 -5.66 -14.45
N PHE A 190 11.34 -5.71 -14.43
CA PHE A 190 12.17 -5.24 -15.54
C PHE A 190 12.27 -6.27 -16.67
N PHE A 191 12.34 -7.55 -16.31
CA PHE A 191 12.49 -8.66 -17.26
C PHE A 191 11.17 -9.41 -17.50
N GLY A 192 10.03 -8.73 -17.38
CA GLY A 192 8.72 -9.36 -17.48
C GLY A 192 8.57 -10.51 -16.48
N THR A 193 8.09 -11.66 -16.92
CA THR A 193 7.89 -12.84 -16.06
C THR A 193 9.07 -13.80 -16.05
N MET A 194 10.23 -13.42 -16.63
CA MET A 194 11.36 -14.33 -16.81
C MET A 194 11.92 -14.86 -15.48
N PHE A 195 12.01 -14.00 -14.46
CA PHE A 195 12.58 -14.36 -13.16
C PHE A 195 11.55 -14.31 -12.03
N VAL A 196 10.59 -13.40 -12.10
CA VAL A 196 9.55 -13.21 -11.07
C VAL A 196 8.20 -13.15 -11.78
N ALA A 197 7.27 -14.03 -11.39
CA ALA A 197 5.91 -14.00 -11.91
C ALA A 197 5.18 -12.72 -11.46
N ASN A 198 4.08 -12.37 -12.14
CA ASN A 198 3.23 -11.25 -11.75
C ASN A 198 2.81 -11.41 -10.28
N LYS A 199 3.30 -10.51 -9.43
CA LYS A 199 3.11 -10.57 -7.98
C LYS A 199 2.29 -9.39 -7.50
N LEU A 200 1.17 -9.69 -6.85
CA LEU A 200 0.46 -8.72 -6.03
C LEU A 200 1.17 -8.63 -4.68
N MET A 201 1.66 -7.44 -4.37
CA MET A 201 2.21 -7.09 -3.06
C MET A 201 1.08 -6.56 -2.19
N HIS A 202 0.85 -7.25 -1.08
CA HIS A 202 -0.13 -6.88 -0.07
C HIS A 202 0.62 -6.46 1.20
N ASN A 203 0.36 -5.23 1.64
CA ASN A 203 0.97 -4.66 2.84
C ASN A 203 -0.11 -4.00 3.68
N SER A 204 -0.02 -4.18 4.99
CA SER A 204 -0.86 -3.49 5.94
C SER A 204 -0.04 -2.85 7.06
N ALA A 205 -0.54 -1.73 7.58
CA ALA A 205 0.00 -1.07 8.76
C ALA A 205 -1.12 -0.44 9.56
N SER A 206 -0.91 -0.29 10.87
CA SER A 206 -1.91 0.29 11.75
C SER A 206 -1.27 1.12 12.85
N PHE A 207 -1.84 2.30 13.11
CA PHE A 207 -1.47 3.14 14.25
C PHE A 207 -2.69 3.55 15.05
N VAL A 208 -2.57 3.47 16.37
CA VAL A 208 -3.59 3.98 17.30
C VAL A 208 -3.65 5.50 17.17
N VAL A 209 -4.86 6.04 17.06
CA VAL A 209 -5.11 7.49 17.11
C VAL A 209 -4.66 7.99 18.48
N ARG A 210 -3.73 8.96 18.48
CA ARG A 210 -3.05 9.41 19.71
C ARG A 210 -3.78 10.55 20.40
N ASP A 211 -4.42 11.41 19.62
CA ASP A 211 -5.13 12.56 20.14
C ASP A 211 -6.54 12.18 20.59
N LEU A 212 -7.10 12.94 21.53
CA LEU A 212 -8.53 12.88 21.81
C LEU A 212 -9.27 13.27 20.53
N ARG A 213 -9.96 12.31 19.92
CA ARG A 213 -10.61 12.46 18.61
C ARG A 213 -12.11 12.35 18.73
N ASP A 214 -12.81 13.18 17.97
CA ASP A 214 -14.25 13.05 17.79
C ASP A 214 -14.52 11.94 16.76
N TYR A 215 -15.15 10.87 17.22
CA TYR A 215 -15.51 9.71 16.40
C TYR A 215 -16.95 9.77 15.89
N SER A 216 -17.72 10.83 16.17
CA SER A 216 -19.14 10.91 15.76
C SER A 216 -19.32 10.87 14.24
N GLN A 217 -18.39 11.48 13.50
CA GLN A 217 -18.39 11.53 12.04
C GLN A 217 -17.04 12.03 11.49
N ILE A 218 -16.81 11.83 10.20
CA ILE A 218 -15.81 12.57 9.42
C ILE A 218 -16.45 13.83 8.81
N TYR A 219 -15.84 14.98 9.10
CA TYR A 219 -16.42 16.28 8.79
C TYR A 219 -16.14 16.71 7.34
N ASN A 220 -17.09 17.40 6.71
CA ASN A 220 -16.87 18.03 5.40
C ASN A 220 -17.48 19.44 5.33
N PRO A 221 -16.99 20.39 6.15
CA PRO A 221 -17.53 21.74 6.20
C PRO A 221 -17.26 22.51 4.91
N SER A 222 -17.99 23.61 4.69
CA SER A 222 -17.76 24.47 3.52
C SER A 222 -16.42 25.21 3.60
N PRO A 223 -15.62 25.27 2.50
CA PRO A 223 -15.87 24.63 1.20
C PRO A 223 -15.64 23.12 1.27
N ALA A 224 -16.64 22.35 0.82
CA ALA A 224 -16.62 20.90 0.91
C ALA A 224 -15.57 20.30 -0.02
N ALA A 225 -14.79 19.34 0.50
CA ALA A 225 -13.84 18.57 -0.28
C ALA A 225 -14.51 17.38 -0.97
N THR A 226 -13.93 16.98 -2.10
CA THR A 226 -14.29 15.72 -2.75
C THR A 226 -13.89 14.56 -1.87
N ARG A 227 -14.88 13.79 -1.41
CA ARG A 227 -14.64 12.58 -0.59
C ARG A 227 -13.95 11.51 -1.43
N MET A 228 -12.83 10.97 -0.96
CA MET A 228 -12.08 9.88 -1.62
C MET A 228 -12.66 8.52 -1.23
N THR A 229 -13.95 8.31 -1.47
CA THR A 229 -14.66 7.07 -1.11
C THR A 229 -14.18 5.88 -1.95
N CYS A 230 -14.26 4.68 -1.39
CA CYS A 230 -13.64 3.48 -1.99
C CYS A 230 -14.34 2.90 -3.23
N ASP A 231 -15.50 3.45 -3.60
CA ASP A 231 -16.14 3.26 -4.91
C ASP A 231 -15.48 4.10 -6.02
N LYS A 232 -14.64 5.08 -5.67
CA LYS A 232 -13.91 5.91 -6.64
C LYS A 232 -12.57 5.28 -6.98
N TYR A 233 -12.25 5.22 -8.27
CA TYR A 233 -10.97 4.72 -8.79
C TYR A 233 -10.18 5.87 -9.40
N THR A 234 -9.61 6.70 -8.53
CA THR A 234 -8.95 7.96 -8.89
C THR A 234 -7.49 7.94 -8.47
N SER A 235 -6.61 8.54 -9.27
CA SER A 235 -5.16 8.54 -9.08
C SER A 235 -4.63 9.66 -8.23
#